data_AF-A0A9N9L3E6-F1
#
_entry.id   AF-A0A9N9L3E6-F1
#
_cell.length_a   1.000
_cell.length_b   1.000
_cell.length_c   1.000
_cell.angle_alpha   90.00
_cell.angle_beta   90.00
_cell.angle_gamma   90.00
#
_symmetry.space_group_name_H-M   'P 1'
#
loop_
_entity.id
_entity.type
_entity.pdbx_description
1 polymer ?
#
loop_
_entity_poly.entity_id
_entity_poly.type
_entity_poly.pdbx_seq_one_letter_code
_entity_poly.pdbx_strand_id
1 'polypeptide(L)'
;MNHRLYLNFGKRSITHSTPFKPFIAQKIHAMSLKRKAGDSISSDPKKPKANASITSFFGQPKPVATSNGAKAPAAPVVKFDKEAWVKGLTDEQRELLKLEIETLDVSWLKELKDEVTSKEFLQLKRFLKKELDAKQVVYPAMEDVYSWSRHTPLNTVKAVIVGQDPYHGPNQAHGLCFSIRPPTPAPPSLKNIYKALQRDYPSFSPPPNNGGLLTTWADRGVLLLNTCLTVRAADANSHSNRGWERFTQKVIDTVAAKRTRGVVFLAWGSPAGKRVQKIDRKRHLVLNSVHPSPLSANRGGWFDCGHFKKTNEWLVEKYGEGSEIDWNLHGDAKARAEEIKKKDQEVKALAEAKAKKEAEEKAKKDKEVAETLKAMEAIEDLDDDDDDDDDKV
;
A
#
# COMPACT_ATOMS: atom_id res chain seq x y z
N MET A 1 -5.16 70.40 6.03
CA MET A 1 -4.88 69.65 7.27
C MET A 1 -4.69 68.20 6.86
N ASN A 2 -3.46 67.72 6.62
CA ASN A 2 -2.40 67.39 7.60
C ASN A 2 -2.75 66.12 8.40
N HIS A 3 -1.90 65.09 8.50
CA HIS A 3 -0.58 64.89 7.88
C HIS A 3 -0.21 63.39 7.79
N ARG A 4 0.72 63.04 6.89
CA ARG A 4 1.45 61.74 6.91
C ARG A 4 2.16 61.53 8.27
N LEU A 5 2.12 60.30 8.78
CA LEU A 5 3.09 59.81 9.77
C LEU A 5 4.17 58.97 9.08
N TYR A 6 5.39 59.51 9.07
CA TYR A 6 6.64 58.79 8.78
C TYR A 6 7.40 58.67 10.10
N LEU A 7 7.90 57.48 10.45
CA LEU A 7 8.94 57.32 11.45
C LEU A 7 9.98 56.30 10.97
N ASN A 8 11.16 56.82 10.59
CA ASN A 8 12.38 56.04 10.47
C ASN A 8 12.90 55.66 11.85
N PHE A 9 13.55 54.51 12.01
CA PHE A 9 14.74 54.40 12.86
C PHE A 9 15.62 53.19 12.50
N GLY A 10 16.94 53.40 12.54
CA GLY A 10 17.86 52.36 13.05
C GLY A 10 18.48 51.35 12.06
N LYS A 11 19.30 51.81 11.10
CA LYS A 11 20.42 50.96 10.62
C LYS A 11 21.45 50.82 11.73
N ARG A 12 21.81 49.59 12.13
CA ARG A 12 23.14 49.30 12.71
C ARG A 12 23.73 48.06 12.05
N SER A 13 24.83 48.28 11.33
CA SER A 13 25.72 47.24 10.83
C SER A 13 26.61 46.79 11.97
N ILE A 14 26.80 45.47 12.12
CA ILE A 14 27.94 44.91 12.87
C ILE A 14 28.64 43.94 11.95
N THR A 15 29.75 44.40 11.38
CA THR A 15 30.69 43.60 10.60
C THR A 15 31.64 42.88 11.55
N HIS A 16 31.63 41.55 11.56
CA HIS A 16 32.76 40.74 12.03
C HIS A 16 33.07 39.68 10.98
N SER A 17 34.12 39.95 10.19
CA SER A 17 34.66 39.07 9.15
C SER A 17 35.92 38.42 9.70
N THR A 18 35.88 37.12 10.00
CA THR A 18 37.07 36.31 10.28
C THR A 18 37.48 35.53 9.03
N PRO A 19 38.78 35.49 8.66
CA PRO A 19 39.19 34.97 7.36
C PRO A 19 39.28 33.43 7.32
N PHE A 20 38.56 32.82 6.39
CA PHE A 20 38.78 31.43 5.99
C PHE A 20 40.09 31.31 5.21
N LYS A 21 41.01 30.44 5.67
CA LYS A 21 42.19 30.04 4.88
C LYS A 21 41.74 29.05 3.78
N PRO A 22 42.19 29.21 2.52
CA PRO A 22 41.84 28.27 1.46
C PRO A 22 42.61 26.96 1.63
N PHE A 23 41.90 25.83 1.51
CA PHE A 23 42.52 24.51 1.47
C PHE A 23 43.15 24.27 0.09
N ILE A 24 44.34 23.67 0.07
CA ILE A 24 45.14 23.52 -1.16
C ILE A 24 44.48 22.51 -2.10
N ALA A 25 44.23 22.93 -3.35
CA ALA A 25 43.78 22.04 -4.41
C ALA A 25 44.93 21.12 -4.85
N GLN A 26 44.78 19.81 -4.65
CA GLN A 26 45.74 18.82 -5.14
C GLN A 26 45.54 18.56 -6.64
N LYS A 27 46.65 18.62 -7.39
CA LYS A 27 46.68 18.41 -8.86
C LYS A 27 46.15 17.02 -9.24
N ILE A 28 45.12 16.96 -10.08
CA ILE A 28 44.85 15.77 -10.89
C ILE A 28 45.85 15.78 -12.05
N HIS A 29 46.71 14.75 -12.12
CA HIS A 29 47.56 14.52 -13.28
C HIS A 29 46.72 13.99 -14.44
N ALA A 30 46.67 14.74 -15.54
CA ALA A 30 46.22 14.19 -16.82
C ALA A 30 47.38 13.43 -17.47
N MET A 31 47.17 12.15 -17.79
CA MET A 31 48.03 11.42 -18.72
C MET A 31 47.19 10.93 -19.90
N SER A 32 47.28 11.68 -20.99
CA SER A 32 46.92 11.21 -22.33
C SER A 32 48.18 10.63 -22.96
N LEU A 33 48.15 9.34 -23.30
CA LEU A 33 49.16 8.74 -24.18
C LEU A 33 48.50 8.12 -25.40
N LYS A 34 49.08 8.45 -26.55
CA LYS A 34 48.50 8.33 -27.88
C LYS A 34 49.28 7.28 -28.66
N ARG A 35 48.57 6.26 -29.15
CA ARG A 35 48.86 5.36 -30.29
C ARG A 35 50.33 5.17 -30.71
N LYS A 36 50.76 3.91 -30.80
CA LYS A 36 51.72 3.46 -31.82
C LYS A 36 51.08 2.34 -32.64
N ALA A 37 51.36 2.31 -33.95
CA ALA A 37 50.81 1.39 -34.94
C ALA A 37 51.91 0.92 -35.91
N GLY A 38 51.58 -0.05 -36.78
CA GLY A 38 52.47 -0.74 -37.73
C GLY A 38 52.71 -2.19 -37.30
N ASP A 39 52.59 -3.22 -38.12
CA ASP A 39 52.13 -3.37 -39.53
C ASP A 39 51.46 -4.77 -39.65
N SER A 40 50.39 -5.05 -40.42
CA SER A 40 50.07 -4.89 -41.86
C SER A 40 50.62 -6.01 -42.76
N ILE A 41 49.97 -6.26 -43.92
CA ILE A 41 50.07 -7.43 -44.85
C ILE A 41 49.33 -8.69 -44.32
N SER A 42 48.43 -9.42 -45.00
CA SER A 42 47.50 -9.22 -46.15
C SER A 42 46.47 -10.41 -46.12
N SER A 43 45.49 -10.66 -47.00
CA SER A 43 44.94 -10.02 -48.22
C SER A 43 43.48 -10.49 -48.47
N ASP A 44 42.81 -9.88 -49.45
CA ASP A 44 41.40 -10.05 -49.90
C ASP A 44 41.17 -11.20 -50.95
N PRO A 45 40.00 -11.32 -51.64
CA PRO A 45 38.64 -11.60 -51.15
C PRO A 45 37.88 -12.65 -52.02
N LYS A 46 36.61 -12.98 -51.70
CA LYS A 46 35.60 -13.36 -52.73
C LYS A 46 34.13 -13.30 -52.26
N LYS A 47 33.28 -12.74 -53.14
CA LYS A 47 31.80 -12.69 -53.18
C LYS A 47 31.41 -12.59 -54.68
N PRO A 48 30.13 -12.68 -55.08
CA PRO A 48 29.01 -13.49 -54.60
C PRO A 48 28.40 -14.34 -55.76
N LYS A 49 27.36 -15.16 -55.51
CA LYS A 49 26.31 -15.51 -56.50
C LYS A 49 24.97 -15.76 -55.81
N ALA A 50 23.87 -15.59 -56.56
CA ALA A 50 22.49 -15.73 -56.11
C ALA A 50 21.61 -16.48 -57.14
N ASN A 51 20.41 -16.86 -56.69
CA ASN A 51 19.17 -17.24 -57.40
C ASN A 51 18.82 -18.73 -57.68
N ALA A 52 17.56 -19.03 -57.30
CA ALA A 52 16.61 -20.09 -57.72
C ALA A 52 16.98 -21.57 -57.44
N SER A 53 16.13 -22.44 -56.87
CA SER A 53 14.65 -22.61 -56.94
C SER A 53 14.13 -23.24 -55.62
N ILE A 54 12.97 -22.82 -55.07
CA ILE A 54 11.61 -23.37 -55.32
C ILE A 54 11.46 -24.88 -55.02
N THR A 55 10.91 -25.22 -53.84
CA THR A 55 9.62 -25.96 -53.64
C THR A 55 9.41 -26.42 -52.18
N SER A 56 8.12 -26.51 -51.78
CA SER A 56 7.57 -27.15 -50.57
C SER A 56 7.78 -26.47 -49.19
N PHE A 57 6.88 -26.79 -48.24
CA PHE A 57 6.78 -26.37 -46.83
C PHE A 57 6.01 -25.09 -46.42
N PHE A 58 5.10 -24.58 -47.26
CA PHE A 58 3.93 -23.82 -46.77
C PHE A 58 2.66 -24.68 -46.85
N GLY A 59 2.23 -25.23 -45.70
CA GLY A 59 0.90 -25.83 -45.53
C GLY A 59 -0.07 -24.82 -44.91
N GLN A 60 -1.22 -24.59 -45.54
CA GLN A 60 -2.29 -23.78 -44.95
C GLN A 60 -2.97 -24.52 -43.78
N PRO A 61 -3.26 -23.85 -42.65
CA PRO A 61 -4.24 -24.33 -41.69
C PRO A 61 -5.66 -24.12 -42.26
N LYS A 62 -6.48 -25.17 -42.25
CA LYS A 62 -7.94 -25.07 -42.44
C LYS A 62 -8.61 -24.54 -41.16
N PRO A 63 -9.83 -23.97 -41.25
CA PRO A 63 -10.41 -23.19 -40.15
C PRO A 63 -10.77 -24.06 -38.95
N VAL A 64 -10.40 -23.59 -37.75
CA VAL A 64 -10.78 -24.22 -36.48
C VAL A 64 -12.11 -23.62 -35.99
N ALA A 65 -13.03 -24.48 -35.60
CA ALA A 65 -14.34 -24.10 -35.11
C ALA A 65 -14.26 -23.34 -33.76
N THR A 66 -15.25 -22.48 -33.53
CA THR A 66 -15.50 -21.82 -32.24
C THR A 66 -15.68 -22.81 -31.09
N SER A 67 -14.80 -22.75 -30.10
CA SER A 67 -15.01 -23.43 -28.80
C SER A 67 -14.61 -22.52 -27.63
N ASN A 68 -15.64 -22.09 -26.89
CA ASN A 68 -15.74 -21.58 -25.52
C ASN A 68 -14.48 -21.21 -24.72
N GLY A 69 -14.59 -20.09 -23.99
CA GLY A 69 -13.50 -19.43 -23.25
C GLY A 69 -12.76 -20.31 -22.24
N ALA A 70 -11.45 -20.44 -22.46
CA ALA A 70 -10.52 -21.06 -21.50
C ALA A 70 -10.21 -20.09 -20.34
N LYS A 71 -10.86 -20.33 -19.20
CA LYS A 71 -10.52 -19.69 -17.92
C LYS A 71 -9.08 -20.02 -17.55
N ALA A 72 -8.25 -19.01 -17.31
CA ALA A 72 -6.84 -19.19 -16.95
C ALA A 72 -6.69 -20.12 -15.71
N PRO A 73 -5.70 -21.03 -15.69
CA PRO A 73 -5.57 -22.00 -14.62
C PRO A 73 -5.19 -21.31 -13.30
N ALA A 74 -6.08 -21.38 -12.31
CA ALA A 74 -5.78 -20.93 -10.96
C ALA A 74 -4.75 -21.88 -10.33
N ALA A 75 -3.57 -21.35 -9.99
CA ALA A 75 -2.56 -22.10 -9.25
C ALA A 75 -3.13 -22.58 -7.90
N PRO A 76 -2.73 -23.77 -7.39
CA PRO A 76 -3.29 -24.34 -6.17
C PRO A 76 -2.99 -23.45 -4.96
N VAL A 77 -4.03 -22.78 -4.46
CA VAL A 77 -3.92 -21.91 -3.28
C VAL A 77 -3.87 -22.80 -2.05
N VAL A 78 -2.67 -23.03 -1.52
CA VAL A 78 -2.49 -23.45 -0.13
C VAL A 78 -3.14 -22.38 0.75
N LYS A 79 -4.35 -22.68 1.27
CA LYS A 79 -5.09 -21.79 2.15
C LYS A 79 -4.27 -21.56 3.41
N PHE A 80 -4.02 -20.28 3.71
CA PHE A 80 -3.50 -19.88 5.01
C PHE A 80 -4.67 -19.92 6.00
N ASP A 81 -4.58 -20.80 6.98
CA ASP A 81 -5.53 -20.88 8.08
C ASP A 81 -5.20 -19.76 9.09
N LYS A 82 -6.03 -18.71 9.07
CA LYS A 82 -5.84 -17.52 9.89
C LYS A 82 -6.21 -17.81 11.33
N GLU A 83 -7.24 -18.62 11.53
CA GLU A 83 -7.81 -19.00 12.82
C GLU A 83 -6.82 -19.88 13.61
N ALA A 84 -6.19 -20.85 12.96
CA ALA A 84 -5.12 -21.66 13.53
C ALA A 84 -3.88 -20.81 13.88
N TRP A 85 -3.51 -19.85 13.03
CA TRP A 85 -2.40 -18.93 13.32
C TRP A 85 -2.70 -18.06 14.54
N VAL A 86 -3.90 -17.46 14.65
CA VAL A 86 -4.30 -16.64 15.82
C VAL A 86 -4.37 -17.46 17.11
N LYS A 87 -4.79 -18.73 17.04
CA LYS A 87 -4.75 -19.66 18.19
C LYS A 87 -3.32 -19.94 18.67
N GLY A 88 -2.34 -19.97 17.77
CA GLY A 88 -0.92 -20.18 18.09
C GLY A 88 -0.18 -18.97 18.68
N LEU A 89 -0.81 -17.78 18.70
CA LEU A 89 -0.23 -16.59 19.33
C LEU A 89 -0.32 -16.64 20.86
N THR A 90 0.50 -15.86 21.56
CA THR A 90 0.30 -15.56 22.99
C THR A 90 -0.84 -14.56 23.19
N ASP A 91 -1.38 -14.43 24.42
CA ASP A 91 -2.40 -13.42 24.71
C ASP A 91 -1.91 -11.99 24.46
N GLU A 92 -0.67 -11.70 24.86
CA GLU A 92 -0.02 -10.42 24.59
C GLU A 92 0.13 -10.16 23.09
N GLN A 93 0.47 -11.17 22.29
CA GLN A 93 0.51 -11.05 20.83
C GLN A 93 -0.89 -10.82 20.26
N ARG A 94 -1.94 -11.50 20.76
CA ARG A 94 -3.33 -11.26 20.34
C ARG A 94 -3.78 -9.83 20.63
N GLU A 95 -3.46 -9.29 21.81
CA GLU A 95 -3.76 -7.91 22.18
C GLU A 95 -3.02 -6.92 21.26
N LEU A 96 -1.69 -7.06 21.16
CA LEU A 96 -0.86 -6.14 20.39
C LEU A 96 -1.14 -6.20 18.88
N LEU A 97 -1.47 -7.38 18.33
CA LEU A 97 -1.71 -7.61 16.91
C LEU A 97 -3.19 -7.58 16.52
N LYS A 98 -4.10 -7.17 17.41
CA LYS A 98 -5.55 -7.11 17.14
C LYS A 98 -5.87 -6.41 15.82
N LEU A 99 -5.24 -5.25 15.56
CA LEU A 99 -5.47 -4.46 14.36
C LEU A 99 -5.03 -5.19 13.07
N GLU A 100 -3.89 -5.87 13.11
CA GLU A 100 -3.36 -6.68 12.01
C GLU A 100 -4.26 -7.90 11.77
N ILE A 101 -4.69 -8.57 12.84
CA ILE A 101 -5.62 -9.71 12.80
C ILE A 101 -6.96 -9.29 12.18
N GLU A 102 -7.52 -8.14 12.56
CA GLU A 102 -8.82 -7.69 12.09
C GLU A 102 -8.78 -7.08 10.68
N THR A 103 -7.71 -6.34 10.34
CA THR A 103 -7.77 -5.37 9.23
C THR A 103 -6.67 -5.50 8.16
N LEU A 104 -5.60 -6.29 8.38
CA LEU A 104 -4.64 -6.61 7.33
C LEU A 104 -5.24 -7.67 6.39
N ASP A 105 -5.20 -7.45 5.08
CA ASP A 105 -5.73 -8.41 4.11
C ASP A 105 -5.00 -9.77 4.19
N VAL A 106 -5.77 -10.85 4.01
CA VAL A 106 -5.32 -12.23 4.26
C VAL A 106 -4.18 -12.65 3.31
N SER A 107 -4.15 -12.11 2.08
CA SER A 107 -3.06 -12.40 1.13
C SER A 107 -1.72 -11.83 1.59
N TRP A 108 -1.76 -10.71 2.32
CA TRP A 108 -0.59 -10.08 2.93
C TRP A 108 -0.23 -10.70 4.27
N LEU A 109 -1.23 -10.93 5.15
CA LEU A 109 -1.02 -11.54 6.46
C LEU A 109 -0.34 -12.92 6.34
N LYS A 110 -0.71 -13.72 5.34
CA LYS A 110 -0.05 -15.01 5.01
C LYS A 110 1.47 -14.90 4.87
N GLU A 111 1.95 -13.81 4.26
CA GLU A 111 3.36 -13.61 3.88
C GLU A 111 4.11 -12.70 4.87
N LEU A 112 3.39 -11.94 5.69
CA LEU A 112 3.92 -11.00 6.69
C LEU A 112 3.77 -11.50 8.13
N LYS A 113 3.08 -12.62 8.38
CA LYS A 113 2.84 -13.20 9.72
C LYS A 113 4.10 -13.22 10.60
N ASP A 114 5.23 -13.66 10.06
CA ASP A 114 6.48 -13.81 10.79
C ASP A 114 7.09 -12.44 11.15
N GLU A 115 6.91 -11.42 10.28
CA GLU A 115 7.34 -10.04 10.54
C GLU A 115 6.45 -9.37 11.59
N VAL A 116 5.12 -9.57 11.55
CA VAL A 116 4.23 -8.98 12.58
C VAL A 116 4.40 -9.65 13.95
N THR A 117 4.82 -10.91 14.01
CA THR A 117 5.25 -11.55 15.27
C THR A 117 6.68 -11.22 15.71
N SER A 118 7.45 -10.47 14.91
CA SER A 118 8.84 -10.15 15.25
C SER A 118 8.93 -9.24 16.48
N LYS A 119 10.05 -9.35 17.22
CA LYS A 119 10.31 -8.53 18.42
C LYS A 119 10.20 -7.03 18.12
N GLU A 120 10.69 -6.60 16.97
CA GLU A 120 10.74 -5.20 16.56
C GLU A 120 9.36 -4.68 16.13
N PHE A 121 8.53 -5.51 15.49
CA PHE A 121 7.15 -5.13 15.20
C PHE A 121 6.32 -5.07 16.49
N LEU A 122 6.47 -6.03 17.41
CA LEU A 122 5.81 -5.98 18.71
C LEU A 122 6.27 -4.76 19.54
N GLN A 123 7.53 -4.32 19.42
CA GLN A 123 8.01 -3.08 20.02
C GLN A 123 7.33 -1.83 19.42
N LEU A 124 7.14 -1.79 18.09
CA LEU A 124 6.34 -0.76 17.42
C LEU A 124 4.90 -0.74 17.96
N LYS A 125 4.25 -1.90 18.09
CA LYS A 125 2.87 -1.99 18.59
C LYS A 125 2.74 -1.50 20.03
N ARG A 126 3.71 -1.80 20.90
CA ARG A 126 3.78 -1.24 22.27
C ARG A 126 3.98 0.28 22.27
N PHE A 127 4.79 0.82 21.35
CA PHE A 127 4.94 2.27 21.19
C PHE A 127 3.60 2.92 20.78
N LEU A 128 2.91 2.37 19.78
CA LEU A 128 1.60 2.87 19.35
C LEU A 128 0.54 2.76 20.46
N LYS A 129 0.53 1.67 21.23
CA LYS A 129 -0.36 1.54 22.40
C LYS A 129 -0.11 2.68 23.40
N LYS A 130 1.15 3.02 23.68
CA LYS A 130 1.50 4.14 24.58
C LYS A 130 1.03 5.50 24.06
N GLU A 131 1.13 5.78 22.75
CA GLU A 131 0.58 7.02 22.17
C GLU A 131 -0.95 7.11 22.37
N LEU A 132 -1.67 6.00 22.12
CA LEU A 132 -3.13 5.94 22.27
C LEU A 132 -3.59 5.99 23.73
N ASP A 133 -2.90 5.28 24.63
CA ASP A 133 -3.13 5.31 26.08
C ASP A 133 -2.91 6.74 26.62
N ALA A 134 -1.87 7.44 26.13
CA ALA A 134 -1.57 8.85 26.41
C ALA A 134 -2.46 9.86 25.64
N LYS A 135 -3.58 9.39 25.08
CA LYS A 135 -4.61 10.19 24.38
C LYS A 135 -4.08 11.06 23.23
N GLN A 136 -2.98 10.66 22.59
CA GLN A 136 -2.48 11.33 21.40
C GLN A 136 -3.42 11.08 20.22
N VAL A 137 -3.75 12.13 19.46
CA VAL A 137 -4.48 11.96 18.20
C VAL A 137 -3.49 11.47 17.15
N VAL A 138 -3.72 10.26 16.65
CA VAL A 138 -2.89 9.60 15.64
C VAL A 138 -3.70 9.42 14.36
N TYR A 139 -3.07 9.71 13.22
CA TYR A 139 -3.62 9.53 11.87
C TYR A 139 -2.87 8.42 11.10
N PRO A 140 -3.53 7.70 10.17
CA PRO A 140 -4.97 7.69 9.96
C PRO A 140 -5.71 7.10 11.17
N ALA A 141 -7.04 7.02 11.12
CA ALA A 141 -7.80 6.19 12.07
C ALA A 141 -7.23 4.76 12.09
N MET A 142 -7.28 4.06 13.23
CA MET A 142 -6.50 2.82 13.41
C MET A 142 -6.93 1.74 12.40
N GLU A 143 -8.23 1.59 12.17
CA GLU A 143 -8.83 0.72 11.16
C GLU A 143 -8.31 0.99 9.73
N ASP A 144 -7.96 2.25 9.41
CA ASP A 144 -7.46 2.68 8.11
C ASP A 144 -5.96 2.41 7.91
N VAL A 145 -5.18 2.10 8.95
CA VAL A 145 -3.71 1.91 8.87
C VAL A 145 -3.30 0.88 7.79
N TYR A 146 -4.14 -0.15 7.61
CA TYR A 146 -3.91 -1.23 6.63
C TYR A 146 -4.78 -1.15 5.36
N SER A 147 -5.44 -0.01 5.09
CA SER A 147 -6.26 0.18 3.89
C SER A 147 -5.53 -0.12 2.58
N TRP A 148 -4.21 0.16 2.49
CA TRP A 148 -3.37 -0.22 1.35
C TRP A 148 -3.41 -1.72 1.03
N SER A 149 -3.49 -2.58 2.05
CA SER A 149 -3.48 -4.04 1.87
C SER A 149 -4.82 -4.56 1.35
N ARG A 150 -5.91 -3.93 1.78
CA ARG A 150 -7.30 -4.30 1.44
C ARG A 150 -7.70 -3.80 0.06
N HIS A 151 -7.26 -2.61 -0.32
CA HIS A 151 -7.47 -2.10 -1.67
C HIS A 151 -6.55 -2.75 -2.70
N THR A 152 -5.35 -3.18 -2.30
CA THR A 152 -4.41 -3.87 -3.19
C THR A 152 -3.91 -5.18 -2.56
N PRO A 153 -4.71 -6.26 -2.59
CA PRO A 153 -4.25 -7.61 -2.21
C PRO A 153 -2.97 -8.00 -2.97
N LEU A 154 -2.09 -8.77 -2.34
CA LEU A 154 -0.74 -9.04 -2.84
C LEU A 154 -0.74 -9.60 -4.27
N ASN A 155 -1.70 -10.43 -4.61
CA ASN A 155 -1.83 -11.04 -5.94
C ASN A 155 -2.33 -10.08 -7.04
N THR A 156 -2.88 -8.90 -6.69
CA THR A 156 -3.38 -7.90 -7.65
C THR A 156 -2.38 -6.77 -7.93
N VAL A 157 -1.30 -6.64 -7.14
CA VAL A 157 -0.27 -5.61 -7.31
C VAL A 157 0.30 -5.62 -8.74
N LYS A 158 0.11 -4.52 -9.48
CA LYS A 158 0.69 -4.19 -10.78
C LYS A 158 1.82 -3.16 -10.65
N ALA A 159 1.61 -2.17 -9.79
CA ALA A 159 2.56 -1.10 -9.51
C ALA A 159 2.64 -0.77 -8.01
N VAL A 160 3.73 -0.15 -7.58
CA VAL A 160 3.97 0.30 -6.20
C VAL A 160 4.41 1.76 -6.22
N ILE A 161 3.72 2.62 -5.49
CA ILE A 161 4.11 4.02 -5.23
C ILE A 161 4.47 4.12 -3.75
N VAL A 162 5.61 4.75 -3.46
CA VAL A 162 6.12 4.90 -2.08
C VAL A 162 6.03 6.37 -1.62
N GLY A 163 5.16 6.63 -0.65
CA GLY A 163 5.12 7.88 0.12
C GLY A 163 6.02 7.82 1.36
N GLN A 164 6.21 8.97 2.02
CA GLN A 164 6.99 9.05 3.26
C GLN A 164 6.11 8.74 4.48
N ASP A 165 5.23 9.67 4.83
CA ASP A 165 4.35 9.65 5.99
C ASP A 165 2.89 9.88 5.57
N PRO A 166 1.90 9.52 6.41
CA PRO A 166 0.52 9.93 6.22
C PRO A 166 0.37 11.46 6.38
N TYR A 167 -0.70 12.02 5.83
CA TYR A 167 -1.08 13.41 6.12
C TYR A 167 -1.51 13.55 7.59
N HIS A 168 -0.95 14.55 8.28
CA HIS A 168 -1.09 14.76 9.72
C HIS A 168 -2.21 15.74 10.12
N GLY A 169 -3.07 16.14 9.18
CA GLY A 169 -4.26 16.95 9.45
C GLY A 169 -5.54 16.12 9.61
N PRO A 170 -6.57 16.67 10.26
CA PRO A 170 -7.84 15.98 10.49
C PRO A 170 -8.51 15.56 9.18
N ASN A 171 -9.04 14.33 9.16
CA ASN A 171 -9.73 13.71 8.02
C ASN A 171 -8.91 13.64 6.72
N GLN A 172 -7.58 13.77 6.77
CA GLN A 172 -6.72 13.73 5.58
C GLN A 172 -6.27 12.30 5.24
N ALA A 173 -5.52 11.66 6.13
CA ALA A 173 -4.97 10.32 5.89
C ALA A 173 -6.03 9.21 6.03
N HIS A 174 -5.94 8.20 5.17
CA HIS A 174 -6.79 6.99 5.18
C HIS A 174 -6.04 5.72 4.77
N GLY A 175 -4.75 5.66 5.10
CA GLY A 175 -3.90 4.48 4.85
C GLY A 175 -3.33 4.34 3.43
N LEU A 176 -3.62 5.26 2.51
CA LEU A 176 -3.08 5.29 1.14
C LEU A 176 -2.14 6.49 0.95
N CYS A 177 -0.92 6.27 0.43
CA CYS A 177 0.02 7.36 0.17
C CYS A 177 -0.51 8.36 -0.89
N PHE A 178 -0.17 9.64 -0.73
CA PHE A 178 -0.64 10.78 -1.55
C PHE A 178 -2.15 11.02 -1.62
N SER A 179 -2.99 10.08 -1.19
CA SER A 179 -4.43 10.21 -1.25
C SER A 179 -5.00 10.93 -0.02
N ILE A 180 -6.12 11.62 -0.22
CA ILE A 180 -6.83 12.38 0.80
C ILE A 180 -8.34 12.12 0.67
N ARG A 181 -9.07 12.05 1.80
CA ARG A 181 -10.53 11.89 1.78
C ARG A 181 -11.23 13.20 1.37
N PRO A 182 -12.36 13.15 0.63
CA PRO A 182 -13.26 14.28 0.50
C PRO A 182 -13.79 14.73 1.88
N PRO A 183 -14.13 16.02 2.08
CA PRO A 183 -14.11 17.10 1.09
C PRO A 183 -12.75 17.79 0.93
N THR A 184 -11.67 17.30 1.56
CA THR A 184 -10.39 18.00 1.58
C THR A 184 -9.76 18.06 0.17
N PRO A 185 -9.36 19.26 -0.32
CA PRO A 185 -8.72 19.38 -1.63
C PRO A 185 -7.36 18.68 -1.72
N ALA A 186 -7.03 18.22 -2.93
CA ALA A 186 -5.74 17.65 -3.30
C ALA A 186 -4.57 18.55 -2.85
N PRO A 187 -3.62 18.04 -2.04
CA PRO A 187 -2.44 18.78 -1.63
C PRO A 187 -1.52 19.14 -2.82
N PRO A 188 -0.58 20.10 -2.68
CA PRO A 188 0.26 20.57 -3.77
C PRO A 188 1.03 19.47 -4.51
N SER A 189 1.52 18.45 -3.80
CA SER A 189 2.18 17.28 -4.39
C SER A 189 1.22 16.49 -5.29
N LEU A 190 -0.03 16.27 -4.86
CA LEU A 190 -1.02 15.55 -5.66
C LEU A 190 -1.48 16.36 -6.88
N LYS A 191 -1.61 17.68 -6.75
CA LYS A 191 -1.84 18.57 -7.90
C LYS A 191 -0.71 18.50 -8.93
N ASN A 192 0.53 18.31 -8.49
CA ASN A 192 1.67 18.10 -9.40
C ASN A 192 1.70 16.68 -10.00
N ILE A 193 1.21 15.67 -9.28
CA ILE A 193 0.95 14.33 -9.85
C ILE A 193 -0.05 14.42 -11.00
N TYR A 194 -1.18 15.12 -10.82
CA TYR A 194 -2.17 15.33 -11.88
C TYR A 194 -1.59 16.06 -13.11
N LYS A 195 -0.73 17.06 -12.91
CA LYS A 195 -0.05 17.76 -14.02
C LYS A 195 0.97 16.90 -14.79
N ALA A 196 1.60 15.93 -14.14
CA ALA A 196 2.47 14.97 -14.81
C ALA A 196 1.63 13.92 -15.56
N LEU A 197 0.57 13.41 -14.93
CA LEU A 197 -0.36 12.49 -15.56
C LEU A 197 -1.06 13.09 -16.80
N GLN A 198 -1.40 14.38 -16.77
CA GLN A 198 -1.96 15.10 -17.93
C GLN A 198 -0.95 15.31 -19.07
N ARG A 199 0.36 15.34 -18.79
CA ARG A 199 1.39 15.34 -19.85
C ARG A 199 1.52 13.96 -20.49
N ASP A 200 1.46 12.90 -19.68
CA ASP A 200 1.49 11.51 -20.15
C ASP A 200 0.23 11.15 -20.95
N TYR A 201 -0.93 11.66 -20.54
CA TYR A 201 -2.24 11.45 -21.17
C TYR A 201 -3.01 12.79 -21.26
N PRO A 202 -2.95 13.51 -22.40
CA PRO A 202 -3.63 14.80 -22.57
C PRO A 202 -5.16 14.78 -22.38
N SER A 203 -5.79 13.60 -22.53
CA SER A 203 -7.22 13.38 -22.24
C SER A 203 -7.56 13.26 -20.76
N PHE A 204 -6.57 13.11 -19.87
CA PHE A 204 -6.80 13.09 -18.43
C PHE A 204 -7.25 14.47 -17.93
N SER A 205 -8.33 14.48 -17.14
CA SER A 205 -8.78 15.64 -16.37
C SER A 205 -8.75 15.31 -14.87
N PRO A 206 -8.32 16.24 -14.01
CA PRO A 206 -8.33 16.02 -12.56
C PRO A 206 -9.78 15.91 -12.03
N PRO A 207 -9.99 15.27 -10.86
CA PRO A 207 -11.30 15.18 -10.21
C PRO A 207 -11.97 16.55 -10.01
N PRO A 208 -13.32 16.63 -10.08
CA PRO A 208 -14.05 17.83 -9.72
C PRO A 208 -13.76 18.24 -8.27
N ASN A 209 -14.03 19.51 -7.94
CA ASN A 209 -13.80 20.09 -6.61
C ASN A 209 -12.35 19.98 -6.10
N ASN A 210 -11.37 19.76 -6.99
CA ASN A 210 -9.98 19.44 -6.64
C ASN A 210 -9.84 18.17 -5.77
N GLY A 211 -10.68 17.15 -5.97
CA GLY A 211 -10.63 15.91 -5.19
C GLY A 211 -9.28 15.16 -5.25
N GLY A 212 -8.94 14.44 -4.17
CA GLY A 212 -7.69 13.69 -4.04
C GLY A 212 -7.82 12.23 -3.58
N LEU A 213 -8.99 11.63 -3.77
CA LEU A 213 -9.23 10.23 -3.44
C LEU A 213 -8.67 9.34 -4.56
N LEU A 214 -7.67 8.49 -4.24
CA LEU A 214 -6.94 7.63 -5.19
C LEU A 214 -7.28 6.15 -5.00
N THR A 215 -8.35 5.85 -4.25
CA THR A 215 -8.78 4.48 -3.98
C THR A 215 -9.04 3.71 -5.28
N THR A 216 -9.55 4.38 -6.32
CA THR A 216 -9.69 3.83 -7.68
C THR A 216 -8.38 3.31 -8.27
N TRP A 217 -7.24 3.96 -8.03
CA TRP A 217 -5.92 3.44 -8.45
C TRP A 217 -5.52 2.21 -7.62
N ALA A 218 -5.76 2.25 -6.31
CA ALA A 218 -5.44 1.14 -5.42
C ALA A 218 -6.22 -0.13 -5.77
N ASP A 219 -7.53 0.00 -6.00
CA ASP A 219 -8.44 -1.07 -6.46
C ASP A 219 -8.00 -1.64 -7.83
N ARG A 220 -7.30 -0.85 -8.66
CA ARG A 220 -6.77 -1.24 -9.98
C ARG A 220 -5.36 -1.84 -9.94
N GLY A 221 -4.83 -2.12 -8.75
CA GLY A 221 -3.54 -2.80 -8.56
C GLY A 221 -2.36 -1.87 -8.24
N VAL A 222 -2.60 -0.61 -7.86
CA VAL A 222 -1.54 0.33 -7.47
C VAL A 222 -1.38 0.34 -5.95
N LEU A 223 -0.35 -0.34 -5.44
CA LEU A 223 -0.02 -0.34 -4.03
C LEU A 223 0.47 1.06 -3.60
N LEU A 224 -0.41 1.82 -2.92
CA LEU A 224 -0.15 3.18 -2.41
C LEU A 224 0.38 3.13 -0.96
N LEU A 225 1.68 2.85 -0.78
CA LEU A 225 2.29 2.57 0.52
C LEU A 225 3.10 3.75 1.06
N ASN A 226 2.87 4.18 2.30
CA ASN A 226 3.79 5.10 3.00
C ASN A 226 4.91 4.31 3.70
N THR A 227 6.11 4.88 3.87
CA THR A 227 7.18 4.25 4.66
C THR A 227 6.88 4.22 6.16
N CYS A 228 6.20 5.24 6.67
CA CYS A 228 5.60 5.28 7.99
C CYS A 228 4.07 5.16 7.86
N LEU A 229 3.40 4.27 8.62
CA LEU A 229 1.95 4.05 8.44
C LEU A 229 1.06 4.85 9.40
N THR A 230 1.63 5.46 10.45
CA THR A 230 0.91 6.36 11.35
C THR A 230 1.72 7.63 11.65
N VAL A 231 1.05 8.70 12.07
CA VAL A 231 1.66 9.98 12.44
C VAL A 231 0.78 10.68 13.48
N ARG A 232 1.37 11.39 14.44
CA ARG A 232 0.62 12.23 15.38
C ARG A 232 0.05 13.47 14.68
N ALA A 233 -1.12 13.92 15.11
CA ALA A 233 -1.77 15.12 14.60
C ALA A 233 -0.85 16.34 14.67
N ALA A 234 -0.78 17.10 13.57
CA ALA A 234 0.08 18.28 13.39
C ALA A 234 1.60 18.08 13.55
N ASP A 235 2.09 16.85 13.75
CA ASP A 235 3.47 16.54 14.12
C ASP A 235 4.09 15.52 13.14
N ALA A 236 4.55 16.01 11.98
CA ALA A 236 5.08 15.20 10.90
C ALA A 236 6.38 14.47 11.28
N ASN A 237 6.56 13.22 10.86
CA ASN A 237 7.68 12.33 11.24
C ASN A 237 7.74 11.92 12.72
N SER A 238 6.74 12.28 13.54
CA SER A 238 6.64 11.90 14.97
C SER A 238 6.81 10.40 15.24
N HIS A 239 6.37 9.54 14.32
CA HIS A 239 6.47 8.08 14.39
C HIS A 239 7.61 7.49 13.54
N SER A 240 8.47 8.32 12.94
CA SER A 240 9.61 7.83 12.17
C SER A 240 10.64 7.15 13.08
N ASN A 241 11.30 6.12 12.55
CA ASN A 241 12.26 5.24 13.22
C ASN A 241 11.68 4.48 14.41
N ARG A 242 10.35 4.34 14.49
CA ARG A 242 9.65 3.53 15.52
C ARG A 242 9.41 2.08 15.12
N GLY A 243 9.69 1.73 13.86
CA GLY A 243 9.64 0.35 13.35
C GLY A 243 8.87 0.20 12.03
N TRP A 244 8.00 1.16 11.69
CA TRP A 244 7.24 1.12 10.43
C TRP A 244 8.13 0.99 9.21
N GLU A 245 9.27 1.68 9.18
CA GLU A 245 10.22 1.66 8.08
C GLU A 245 10.84 0.29 7.79
N ARG A 246 10.85 -0.61 8.78
CA ARG A 246 11.27 -2.01 8.59
C ARG A 246 10.13 -2.84 8.05
N PHE A 247 8.94 -2.73 8.65
CA PHE A 247 7.75 -3.42 8.19
C PHE A 247 7.38 -3.07 6.74
N THR A 248 7.39 -1.79 6.37
CA THR A 248 7.06 -1.34 5.01
C THR A 248 8.16 -1.69 3.99
N GLN A 249 9.42 -1.81 4.43
CA GLN A 249 10.46 -2.44 3.60
C GLN A 249 10.15 -3.93 3.37
N LYS A 250 9.75 -4.68 4.40
CA LYS A 250 9.34 -6.08 4.26
C LYS A 250 8.15 -6.23 3.30
N VAL A 251 7.19 -5.30 3.29
CA VAL A 251 6.10 -5.24 2.30
C VAL A 251 6.66 -5.11 0.87
N ILE A 252 7.56 -4.14 0.63
CA ILE A 252 8.22 -3.93 -0.68
C ILE A 252 9.00 -5.18 -1.12
N ASP A 253 9.78 -5.77 -0.23
CA ASP A 253 10.58 -6.96 -0.49
C ASP A 253 9.69 -8.18 -0.78
N THR A 254 8.54 -8.28 -0.11
CA THR A 254 7.52 -9.33 -0.34
C THR A 254 6.88 -9.19 -1.73
N VAL A 255 6.58 -7.97 -2.18
CA VAL A 255 6.14 -7.73 -3.57
C VAL A 255 7.21 -8.21 -4.56
N ALA A 256 8.47 -7.84 -4.36
CA ALA A 256 9.57 -8.22 -5.25
C ALA A 256 9.78 -9.75 -5.31
N ALA A 257 9.65 -10.43 -4.17
CA ALA A 257 9.78 -11.88 -4.08
C ALA A 257 8.59 -12.62 -4.71
N LYS A 258 7.34 -12.19 -4.43
CA LYS A 258 6.12 -12.94 -4.76
C LYS A 258 5.52 -12.58 -6.11
N ARG A 259 5.77 -11.38 -6.64
CA ARG A 259 5.33 -10.97 -7.99
C ARG A 259 6.35 -11.41 -9.04
N THR A 260 6.41 -12.72 -9.28
CA THR A 260 7.40 -13.37 -10.16
C THR A 260 7.37 -12.90 -11.62
N ARG A 261 6.18 -12.53 -12.14
CA ARG A 261 6.02 -11.89 -13.46
C ARG A 261 6.47 -10.42 -13.51
N GLY A 262 6.89 -9.85 -12.38
CA GLY A 262 7.35 -8.46 -12.25
C GLY A 262 6.24 -7.46 -11.95
N VAL A 263 6.63 -6.27 -11.50
CA VAL A 263 5.76 -5.11 -11.22
C VAL A 263 6.55 -3.82 -11.48
N VAL A 264 5.87 -2.69 -11.53
CA VAL A 264 6.49 -1.36 -11.67
C VAL A 264 6.63 -0.67 -10.30
N PHE A 265 7.86 -0.32 -9.90
CA PHE A 265 8.12 0.50 -8.72
C PHE A 265 8.34 1.97 -9.13
N LEU A 266 7.48 2.85 -8.61
CA LEU A 266 7.48 4.29 -8.83
C LEU A 266 8.09 4.98 -7.60
N ALA A 267 9.37 5.35 -7.70
CA ALA A 267 10.14 5.91 -6.60
C ALA A 267 10.42 7.41 -6.81
N TRP A 268 9.72 8.23 -6.03
CA TRP A 268 9.71 9.69 -6.20
C TRP A 268 10.48 10.37 -5.06
N GLY A 269 11.66 10.89 -5.38
CA GLY A 269 12.59 11.49 -4.42
C GLY A 269 13.56 10.47 -3.79
N SER A 270 14.62 10.99 -3.16
CA SER A 270 15.68 10.17 -2.57
C SER A 270 15.20 9.14 -1.52
N PRO A 271 14.25 9.46 -0.60
CA PRO A 271 13.78 8.49 0.39
C PRO A 271 13.16 7.24 -0.25
N ALA A 272 12.26 7.43 -1.22
CA ALA A 272 11.65 6.32 -1.97
C ALA A 272 12.70 5.55 -2.81
N GLY A 273 13.61 6.27 -3.49
CA GLY A 273 14.68 5.68 -4.29
C GLY A 273 15.59 4.72 -3.51
N LYS A 274 15.87 5.02 -2.23
CA LYS A 274 16.65 4.14 -1.34
C LYS A 274 15.92 2.83 -1.04
N ARG A 275 14.59 2.85 -0.88
CA ARG A 275 13.76 1.66 -0.58
C ARG A 275 13.74 0.63 -1.70
N VAL A 276 13.87 1.09 -2.95
CA VAL A 276 13.83 0.26 -4.16
C VAL A 276 15.21 -0.03 -4.76
N GLN A 277 16.30 0.35 -4.07
CA GLN A 277 17.66 0.21 -4.61
C GLN A 277 18.06 -1.26 -4.86
N LYS A 278 17.58 -2.18 -4.03
CA LYS A 278 17.89 -3.62 -4.09
C LYS A 278 16.95 -4.44 -4.99
N ILE A 279 15.97 -3.80 -5.63
CA ILE A 279 14.99 -4.48 -6.49
C ILE A 279 15.67 -4.99 -7.77
N ASP A 280 15.42 -6.24 -8.12
CA ASP A 280 15.91 -6.85 -9.37
C ASP A 280 15.29 -6.18 -10.60
N ARG A 281 16.09 -5.33 -11.24
CA ARG A 281 15.73 -4.60 -12.47
C ARG A 281 15.59 -5.47 -13.72
N LYS A 282 15.98 -6.76 -13.68
CA LYS A 282 15.69 -7.71 -14.77
C LYS A 282 14.24 -8.21 -14.71
N ARG A 283 13.68 -8.30 -13.51
CA ARG A 283 12.30 -8.76 -13.27
C ARG A 283 11.30 -7.61 -13.15
N HIS A 284 11.67 -6.51 -12.50
CA HIS A 284 10.79 -5.38 -12.20
C HIS A 284 11.26 -4.11 -12.91
N LEU A 285 10.31 -3.28 -13.34
CA LEU A 285 10.62 -1.92 -13.76
C LEU A 285 10.77 -1.04 -12.51
N VAL A 286 11.79 -0.20 -12.45
CA VAL A 286 12.00 0.76 -11.35
C VAL A 286 12.23 2.15 -11.93
N LEU A 287 11.20 2.99 -11.82
CA LEU A 287 11.15 4.35 -12.33
C LEU A 287 11.48 5.34 -11.21
N ASN A 288 12.63 6.01 -11.33
CA ASN A 288 13.08 7.03 -10.39
C ASN A 288 12.77 8.44 -10.93
N SER A 289 12.35 9.36 -10.06
CA SER A 289 12.31 10.81 -10.34
C SER A 289 12.56 11.61 -9.06
N VAL A 290 12.56 12.94 -9.15
CA VAL A 290 12.45 13.83 -7.99
C VAL A 290 11.06 13.67 -7.33
N HIS A 291 10.86 14.25 -6.15
CA HIS A 291 9.57 14.18 -5.46
C HIS A 291 8.55 15.17 -6.07
N PRO A 292 7.24 14.85 -6.16
CA PRO A 292 6.21 15.74 -6.70
C PRO A 292 5.97 17.05 -5.93
N SER A 293 6.53 17.23 -4.73
CA SER A 293 6.33 18.46 -3.94
C SER A 293 6.85 19.70 -4.69
N PRO A 294 6.21 20.88 -4.53
CA PRO A 294 6.60 22.09 -5.25
C PRO A 294 8.10 22.45 -5.15
N LEU A 295 8.71 22.19 -3.99
CA LEU A 295 10.14 22.41 -3.74
C LEU A 295 11.06 21.66 -4.73
N SER A 296 10.66 20.47 -5.17
CA SER A 296 11.42 19.62 -6.08
C SER A 296 10.89 19.69 -7.51
N ALA A 297 9.57 19.55 -7.71
CA ALA A 297 8.95 19.53 -9.03
C ALA A 297 9.22 20.80 -9.84
N ASN A 298 9.21 21.98 -9.20
CA ASN A 298 9.45 23.26 -9.87
C ASN A 298 10.95 23.48 -10.22
N ARG A 299 11.86 22.62 -9.74
CA ARG A 299 13.29 22.61 -10.11
C ARG A 299 13.58 21.71 -11.33
N GLY A 300 12.55 21.09 -11.91
CA GLY A 300 12.66 20.20 -13.07
C GLY A 300 12.64 18.71 -12.74
N GLY A 301 12.56 17.87 -13.77
CA GLY A 301 12.62 16.41 -13.66
C GLY A 301 11.32 15.70 -13.24
N TRP A 302 10.40 16.37 -12.53
CA TRP A 302 9.11 15.77 -12.16
C TRP A 302 8.16 15.67 -13.35
N PHE A 303 7.82 16.81 -13.96
CA PHE A 303 6.65 16.90 -14.82
C PHE A 303 6.77 16.08 -16.11
N ASP A 304 7.95 16.03 -16.70
CA ASP A 304 8.21 15.40 -18.00
C ASP A 304 8.82 13.99 -17.84
N CYS A 305 8.60 13.35 -16.67
CA CYS A 305 9.22 12.07 -16.35
C CYS A 305 8.64 10.88 -17.13
N GLY A 306 7.42 10.97 -17.66
CA GLY A 306 6.76 9.92 -18.43
C GLY A 306 6.34 8.69 -17.61
N HIS A 307 6.23 8.80 -16.28
CA HIS A 307 6.13 7.64 -15.38
C HIS A 307 4.84 6.84 -15.55
N PHE A 308 3.70 7.47 -15.80
CA PHE A 308 2.39 6.79 -15.93
C PHE A 308 2.26 6.12 -17.31
N LYS A 309 2.81 6.75 -18.35
CA LYS A 309 2.92 6.19 -19.70
C LYS A 309 3.84 4.96 -19.71
N LYS A 310 5.08 5.11 -19.21
CA LYS A 310 6.07 4.01 -19.08
C LYS A 310 5.57 2.84 -18.23
N THR A 311 4.76 3.11 -17.21
CA THR A 311 4.15 2.06 -16.38
C THR A 311 3.20 1.20 -17.21
N ASN A 312 2.30 1.81 -17.99
CA ASN A 312 1.35 1.06 -18.82
C ASN A 312 2.03 0.38 -20.01
N GLU A 313 2.96 1.05 -20.69
CA GLU A 313 3.77 0.45 -21.77
C GLU A 313 4.47 -0.84 -21.31
N TRP A 314 5.10 -0.81 -20.13
CA TRP A 314 5.77 -1.99 -19.57
C TRP A 314 4.80 -3.08 -19.10
N LEU A 315 3.63 -2.70 -18.56
CA LEU A 315 2.59 -3.67 -18.19
C LEU A 315 2.11 -4.41 -19.44
N VAL A 316 1.79 -3.71 -20.53
CA VAL A 316 1.39 -4.31 -21.81
C VAL A 316 2.48 -5.24 -22.35
N GLU A 317 3.75 -4.82 -22.34
CA GLU A 317 4.89 -5.64 -22.74
C GLU A 317 4.99 -6.97 -21.95
N LYS A 318 4.68 -6.96 -20.64
CA LYS A 318 4.81 -8.14 -19.76
C LYS A 318 3.54 -8.97 -19.58
N TYR A 319 2.37 -8.40 -19.83
CA TYR A 319 1.09 -8.98 -19.48
C TYR A 319 0.07 -9.02 -20.64
N GLY A 320 0.34 -8.33 -21.75
CA GLY A 320 -0.54 -8.21 -22.91
C GLY A 320 -1.48 -6.99 -22.82
N GLU A 321 -2.18 -6.73 -23.92
CA GLU A 321 -3.23 -5.70 -24.03
C GLU A 321 -4.30 -5.87 -22.93
N GLY A 322 -4.79 -4.76 -22.37
CA GLY A 322 -5.77 -4.75 -21.27
C GLY A 322 -5.18 -4.97 -19.87
N SER A 323 -3.85 -5.08 -19.76
CA SER A 323 -3.14 -5.19 -18.48
C SER A 323 -2.80 -3.86 -17.82
N GLU A 324 -3.04 -2.74 -18.50
CA GLU A 324 -2.80 -1.37 -18.08
C GLU A 324 -3.47 -1.03 -16.74
N ILE A 325 -3.00 0.07 -16.14
CA ILE A 325 -3.73 0.77 -15.11
C ILE A 325 -4.50 1.91 -15.79
N ASP A 326 -5.83 1.91 -15.68
CA ASP A 326 -6.61 3.12 -15.94
C ASP A 326 -6.28 4.14 -14.83
N TRP A 327 -5.62 5.23 -15.21
CA TRP A 327 -5.25 6.33 -14.32
C TRP A 327 -6.36 7.37 -14.15
N ASN A 328 -7.48 7.24 -14.87
CA ASN A 328 -8.62 8.13 -14.71
C ASN A 328 -9.24 7.98 -13.31
N LEU A 329 -9.49 9.09 -12.63
CA LEU A 329 -10.10 9.10 -11.30
C LEU A 329 -11.62 9.26 -11.34
N HIS A 330 -12.19 9.62 -12.50
CA HIS A 330 -13.63 9.63 -12.77
C HIS A 330 -14.12 8.21 -13.11
N GLY A 331 -13.84 7.23 -12.24
CA GLY A 331 -14.38 5.88 -12.39
C GLY A 331 -15.89 5.87 -12.17
N ASP A 332 -16.63 5.07 -12.95
CA ASP A 332 -18.09 5.03 -13.00
C ASP A 332 -18.75 5.11 -11.62
N ALA A 333 -19.16 6.32 -11.23
CA ALA A 333 -19.69 6.61 -9.89
C ALA A 333 -20.93 5.75 -9.59
N LYS A 334 -21.65 5.35 -10.64
CA LYS A 334 -22.83 4.47 -10.60
C LYS A 334 -22.45 3.04 -10.20
N ALA A 335 -21.50 2.41 -10.89
CA ALA A 335 -21.04 1.05 -10.59
C ALA A 335 -20.43 0.97 -9.17
N ARG A 336 -19.66 1.99 -8.76
CA ARG A 336 -19.08 2.04 -7.42
C ARG A 336 -20.12 2.26 -6.33
N ALA A 337 -21.17 3.05 -6.58
CA ALA A 337 -22.29 3.21 -5.65
C ALA A 337 -23.14 1.94 -5.52
N GLU A 338 -23.31 1.18 -6.61
CA GLU A 338 -24.00 -0.12 -6.62
C GLU A 338 -23.19 -1.19 -5.86
N GLU A 339 -21.86 -1.24 -6.03
CA GLU A 339 -20.99 -2.17 -5.30
C GLU A 339 -20.91 -1.86 -3.79
N ILE A 340 -20.88 -0.56 -3.42
CA ILE A 340 -20.93 -0.14 -2.01
C ILE A 340 -22.28 -0.52 -1.39
N LYS A 341 -23.41 -0.21 -2.05
CA LYS A 341 -24.75 -0.63 -1.59
C LYS A 341 -24.83 -2.14 -1.38
N LYS A 342 -24.25 -2.93 -2.28
CA LYS A 342 -24.23 -4.39 -2.15
C LYS A 342 -23.41 -4.85 -0.93
N LYS A 343 -22.24 -4.28 -0.70
CA LYS A 343 -21.40 -4.57 0.47
C LYS A 343 -22.07 -4.15 1.78
N ASP A 344 -22.72 -2.99 1.82
CA ASP A 344 -23.47 -2.52 3.00
C ASP A 344 -24.65 -3.45 3.31
N GLN A 345 -25.34 -3.96 2.28
CA GLN A 345 -26.41 -4.96 2.42
C GLN A 345 -25.87 -6.31 2.92
N GLU A 346 -24.74 -6.79 2.41
CA GLU A 346 -24.09 -8.02 2.87
C GLU A 346 -23.62 -7.92 4.33
N VAL A 347 -23.03 -6.78 4.72
CA VAL A 347 -22.62 -6.51 6.12
C VAL A 347 -23.84 -6.42 7.05
N LYS A 348 -24.93 -5.77 6.63
CA LYS A 348 -26.17 -5.68 7.41
C LYS A 348 -26.83 -7.05 7.60
N ALA A 349 -26.91 -7.85 6.53
CA ALA A 349 -27.43 -9.21 6.60
C ALA A 349 -26.59 -10.11 7.52
N LEU A 350 -25.26 -9.96 7.50
CA LEU A 350 -24.36 -10.69 8.40
C LEU A 350 -24.55 -10.28 9.88
N ALA A 351 -24.77 -8.99 10.15
CA ALA A 351 -25.05 -8.49 11.48
C ALA A 351 -26.42 -8.99 12.02
N GLU A 352 -27.46 -8.96 11.18
CA GLU A 352 -28.79 -9.48 11.50
C GLU A 352 -28.76 -11.00 11.76
N ALA A 353 -28.02 -11.76 10.94
CA ALA A 353 -27.82 -13.20 11.14
C ALA A 353 -27.05 -13.53 12.43
N LYS A 354 -26.06 -12.70 12.81
CA LYS A 354 -25.32 -12.86 14.08
C LYS A 354 -26.22 -12.58 15.28
N ALA A 355 -26.95 -11.47 15.27
CA ALA A 355 -27.89 -11.10 16.34
C ALA A 355 -28.98 -12.18 16.54
N LYS A 356 -29.48 -12.77 15.45
CA LYS A 356 -30.46 -13.86 15.55
C LYS A 356 -29.88 -15.12 16.21
N LYS A 357 -28.65 -15.51 15.86
CA LYS A 357 -27.95 -16.63 16.54
C LYS A 357 -27.73 -16.37 18.02
N GLU A 358 -27.28 -15.17 18.39
CA GLU A 358 -27.05 -14.79 19.79
C GLU A 358 -28.37 -14.82 20.59
N ALA A 359 -29.50 -14.43 19.99
CA ALA A 359 -30.82 -14.52 20.61
C ALA A 359 -31.32 -15.98 20.76
N GLU A 360 -31.13 -16.83 19.75
CA GLU A 360 -31.47 -18.27 19.80
C GLU A 360 -30.63 -19.02 20.85
N GLU A 361 -29.33 -18.72 20.94
CA GLU A 361 -28.41 -19.31 21.92
C GLU A 361 -28.75 -18.85 23.35
N LYS A 362 -29.10 -17.57 23.54
CA LYS A 362 -29.60 -17.07 24.82
C LYS A 362 -30.91 -17.75 25.24
N ALA A 363 -31.90 -17.80 24.34
CA ALA A 363 -33.20 -18.41 24.64
C ALA A 363 -33.09 -19.89 25.01
N LYS A 364 -32.15 -20.63 24.38
CA LYS A 364 -31.86 -22.02 24.74
C LYS A 364 -31.27 -22.12 26.16
N LYS A 365 -30.35 -21.23 26.51
CA LYS A 365 -29.70 -21.19 27.83
C LYS A 365 -30.66 -20.77 28.95
N ASP A 366 -31.54 -19.79 28.68
CA ASP A 366 -32.59 -19.36 29.60
C ASP A 366 -33.58 -20.52 29.88
N LYS A 367 -33.88 -21.36 28.88
CA LYS A 367 -34.71 -22.58 29.05
C LYS A 367 -34.01 -23.66 29.89
N GLU A 368 -32.73 -23.91 29.64
CA GLU A 368 -31.91 -24.89 30.38
C GLU A 368 -31.78 -24.51 31.87
N VAL A 369 -31.61 -23.21 32.17
CA VAL A 369 -31.64 -22.69 33.55
C VAL A 369 -33.02 -22.87 34.20
N ALA A 370 -34.11 -22.62 33.47
CA ALA A 370 -35.47 -22.80 33.99
C ALA A 370 -35.83 -24.29 34.24
N GLU A 371 -35.34 -25.21 33.41
CA GLU A 371 -35.49 -26.65 33.64
C GLU A 371 -34.63 -27.12 34.83
N THR A 372 -33.45 -26.54 35.03
CA THR A 372 -32.59 -26.84 36.19
C THR A 372 -33.20 -26.33 37.51
N LEU A 373 -33.73 -25.10 37.53
CA LEU A 373 -34.40 -24.54 38.72
C LEU A 373 -35.60 -25.39 39.15
N LYS A 374 -36.46 -25.78 38.20
CA LYS A 374 -37.59 -26.68 38.49
C LYS A 374 -37.17 -28.06 39.00
N ALA A 375 -36.02 -28.56 38.54
CA ALA A 375 -35.48 -29.81 39.04
C ALA A 375 -34.89 -29.69 40.46
N MET A 376 -34.49 -28.49 40.89
CA MET A 376 -34.05 -28.25 42.27
C MET A 376 -35.25 -28.04 43.21
N GLU A 377 -36.25 -27.25 42.81
CA GLU A 377 -37.50 -27.07 43.57
C GLU A 377 -38.19 -28.44 43.84
N ALA A 378 -38.25 -29.30 42.82
CA ALA A 378 -38.81 -30.66 42.95
C ALA A 378 -37.94 -31.67 43.73
N ILE A 379 -36.77 -31.25 44.24
CA ILE A 379 -35.95 -32.05 45.17
C ILE A 379 -36.13 -31.54 46.61
N GLU A 380 -36.29 -30.23 46.82
CA GLU A 380 -36.64 -29.69 48.14
C GLU A 380 -38.04 -30.16 48.60
N ASP A 381 -38.99 -30.33 47.67
CA ASP A 381 -40.33 -30.92 47.94
C ASP A 381 -40.33 -32.44 48.30
N LEU A 382 -39.16 -33.08 48.45
CA LEU A 382 -39.04 -34.53 48.76
C LEU A 382 -38.30 -34.85 50.07
N ASP A 383 -37.76 -33.86 50.79
CA ASP A 383 -37.01 -34.05 52.04
C ASP A 383 -37.84 -33.66 53.31
N ASP A 384 -39.14 -33.35 53.17
CA ASP A 384 -40.02 -32.82 54.25
C ASP A 384 -41.04 -33.85 54.80
N ASP A 385 -40.89 -35.15 54.47
CA ASP A 385 -41.90 -36.22 54.72
C ASP A 385 -41.32 -37.44 55.48
N ASP A 386 -40.41 -37.22 56.44
CA ASP A 386 -39.87 -38.29 57.32
C ASP A 386 -39.38 -37.75 58.69
N ASP A 387 -40.29 -37.21 59.52
CA ASP A 387 -40.17 -37.17 61.00
C ASP A 387 -41.48 -36.71 61.66
N ASP A 388 -42.34 -37.67 62.03
CA ASP A 388 -43.15 -37.73 63.28
C ASP A 388 -44.36 -38.67 63.09
N ASP A 389 -44.30 -39.90 63.64
CA ASP A 389 -45.49 -40.47 64.29
C ASP A 389 -45.18 -41.51 65.38
N ASP A 390 -45.60 -41.12 66.60
CA ASP A 390 -46.06 -41.90 67.75
C ASP A 390 -45.20 -43.03 68.38
N ASP A 391 -44.47 -42.62 69.42
CA ASP A 391 -44.17 -43.41 70.61
C ASP A 391 -45.43 -43.50 71.51
N LYS A 392 -46.07 -44.68 71.64
CA LYS A 392 -47.12 -44.93 72.66
C LYS A 392 -47.44 -46.43 72.93
N VAL A 393 -47.11 -46.82 74.18
CA VAL A 393 -47.54 -48.02 74.97
C VAL A 393 -46.83 -49.35 74.67
#